data_AF-A0A368FS22-F1
#
_entry.id   AF-A0A368FS22-F1
#
_cell.length_a   1.000
_cell.length_b   1.000
_cell.length_c   1.000
_cell.angle_alpha   90.00
_cell.angle_beta   90.00
_cell.angle_gamma   90.00
#
_symmetry.space_group_name_H-M   'P 1'
#
loop_
_entity.id
_entity.type
_entity.pdbx_description
1 polymer ?
#
loop_
_entity_poly.entity_id
_entity_poly.type
_entity_poly.pdbx_seq_one_letter_code
_entity_poly.pdbx_strand_id
1 'polypeptide(L)'
;MAHGNNTKVGCSYYRKGRAVTFACVYDIAPEWDRPIYELGPKCEKDADCTTYKGSKCDMLCVKPKVQKSFAMREKSTGVEKQNE
;
A
#
# COMPACT_ATOMS: atom_id res chain seq x y z
N MET A 1 12.58 2.63 5.11
CA MET A 1 12.64 3.35 3.82
C MET A 1 12.85 2.38 2.65
N ALA A 2 13.97 1.65 2.58
CA ALA A 2 14.30 0.79 1.42
C ALA A 2 13.99 -0.72 1.62
N HIS A 3 13.03 -1.08 2.46
CA HIS A 3 12.67 -2.48 2.67
C HIS A 3 11.91 -3.00 1.44
N GLY A 4 12.52 -3.91 0.66
CA GLY A 4 12.02 -4.31 -0.67
C GLY A 4 10.63 -4.94 -0.65
N ASN A 5 10.25 -5.56 0.47
CA ASN A 5 8.94 -6.18 0.63
C ASN A 5 7.86 -5.18 1.07
N ASN A 6 8.20 -3.95 1.48
CA ASN A 6 7.21 -3.00 1.96
C ASN A 6 6.63 -2.14 0.81
N THR A 7 5.33 -2.29 0.54
CA THR A 7 4.64 -1.59 -0.57
C THR A 7 3.75 -0.42 -0.13
N LYS A 8 3.69 -0.11 1.17
CA LYS A 8 2.84 0.95 1.70
C LYS A 8 3.65 1.88 2.60
N VAL A 9 3.41 3.17 2.45
CA VAL A 9 3.99 4.21 3.28
C VAL A 9 2.95 5.29 3.49
N GLY A 10 2.82 5.77 4.72
CA GLY A 10 2.03 6.93 5.08
C GLY A 10 2.93 7.92 5.80
N CYS A 11 2.98 9.16 5.35
CA CYS A 11 3.79 10.19 5.98
C CYS A 11 2.92 11.36 6.42
N SER A 12 3.27 11.97 7.55
CA SER A 12 2.70 13.20 8.05
C SER A 12 3.81 14.16 8.44
N TYR A 13 3.46 15.43 8.52
CA TYR A 13 4.38 16.46 8.95
C TYR A 13 3.70 17.40 9.93
N TYR A 14 4.51 17.92 10.85
CA TYR A 14 4.09 18.93 11.81
C TYR A 14 5.12 20.05 11.83
N ARG A 15 4.66 21.29 11.72
CA ARG A 15 5.53 22.47 11.72
C ARG A 15 5.37 23.25 13.02
N LYS A 16 6.49 23.57 13.66
CA LYS A 16 6.55 24.44 14.85
C LYS A 16 7.56 25.56 14.59
N GLY A 17 7.05 26.73 14.21
CA GLY A 17 7.87 27.88 13.82
C GLY A 17 8.73 27.58 12.59
N ARG A 18 10.06 27.59 12.76
CA ARG A 18 11.05 27.26 11.71
C ARG A 18 11.39 25.77 11.64
N ALA A 19 10.97 24.96 12.63
CA ALA A 19 11.22 23.53 12.63
C ALA A 19 10.07 22.77 11.95
N VAL A 20 10.41 21.73 11.18
CA VAL A 20 9.47 20.78 10.58
C VAL A 20 9.84 19.39 11.06
N THR A 21 8.89 18.70 11.66
CA THR A 21 8.97 17.28 11.97
C THR A 21 8.26 16.52 10.88
N PHE A 22 8.94 15.53 10.29
CA PHE A 22 8.36 14.63 9.31
C PHE A 22 8.39 13.21 9.89
N ALA A 23 7.26 12.51 9.84
CA ALA A 23 7.13 11.15 10.32
C ALA A 23 6.52 10.28 9.23
N CYS A 24 7.17 9.16 8.92
CA CYS A 24 6.63 8.15 8.01
C CYS A 24 6.44 6.82 8.74
N VAL A 25 5.32 6.19 8.48
CA VAL A 25 4.98 4.85 8.93
C VAL A 25 4.92 3.94 7.72
N TYR A 26 5.50 2.74 7.88
CA TYR A 26 5.52 1.68 6.88
C TYR A 26 4.66 0.51 7.40
N ASP A 27 4.03 -0.23 6.50
CA ASP A 27 3.15 -1.35 6.86
C ASP A 27 3.94 -2.57 7.35
N ILE A 28 5.14 -2.78 6.81
CA ILE A 28 6.03 -3.89 7.18
C ILE A 28 7.37 -3.34 7.63
N ALA A 29 7.75 -3.67 8.87
CA ALA A 29 9.08 -3.40 9.41
C ALA A 29 10.08 -4.48 8.95
N PRO A 30 11.36 -4.12 8.75
CA PRO A 30 12.41 -5.11 8.50
C PRO A 30 12.62 -5.97 9.75
N GLU A 31 12.91 -7.25 9.55
CA GLU A 31 13.32 -8.15 10.63
C GLU A 31 14.77 -7.88 11.04
N TRP A 32 15.09 -8.10 12.31
CA TRP A 32 16.47 -8.02 12.79
C TRP A 32 17.35 -9.08 12.12
N ASP A 33 18.60 -8.71 11.83
CA ASP A 33 19.62 -9.57 11.22
C ASP A 33 19.22 -10.21 9.87
N ARG A 34 18.21 -9.64 9.18
CA ARG A 34 17.83 -10.04 7.82
C ARG A 34 18.14 -8.95 6.81
N PRO A 35 18.50 -9.31 5.56
CA PRO A 35 18.70 -8.35 4.50
C PRO A 35 17.39 -7.60 4.21
N ILE A 36 17.49 -6.29 4.01
CA ILE A 36 16.33 -5.42 3.74
C ILE A 36 15.81 -5.53 2.30
N TYR A 37 16.60 -6.10 1.38
CA TYR A 37 16.25 -6.42 0.00
C TYR A 37 17.17 -7.52 -0.52
N GLU A 38 16.75 -8.17 -1.60
CA GLU A 38 17.56 -9.16 -2.31
C GLU A 38 18.43 -8.47 -3.37
N LEU A 39 19.68 -8.93 -3.54
CA LEU A 39 20.55 -8.45 -4.59
C LEU A 39 20.16 -9.09 -5.92
N GLY A 40 19.96 -8.26 -6.95
CA GLY A 40 19.58 -8.73 -8.27
C GLY A 40 19.39 -7.58 -9.26
N PRO A 41 19.15 -7.90 -10.54
CA PRO A 41 18.77 -6.91 -11.52
C PRO A 41 17.42 -6.28 -11.16
N LYS A 42 17.17 -5.07 -11.66
CA LYS A 42 15.82 -4.50 -11.63
C LYS A 42 14.86 -5.38 -12.45
N CYS A 43 13.56 -5.28 -12.19
CA CYS A 43 12.58 -5.94 -13.04
C CYS A 43 12.65 -5.37 -14.47
N GLU A 44 12.46 -6.24 -15.47
CA GLU A 44 12.32 -5.86 -16.88
C GLU A 44 10.91 -6.17 -17.41
N LYS A 45 10.27 -7.21 -16.88
CA LYS A 45 8.91 -7.64 -17.22
C LYS A 45 8.09 -7.94 -15.96
N ASP A 46 6.77 -7.94 -16.10
CA ASP A 46 5.84 -8.24 -15.00
C ASP A 46 6.14 -9.57 -14.29
N ALA A 47 6.64 -10.56 -15.05
CA ALA A 47 6.97 -11.89 -14.53
C ALA A 47 8.17 -11.90 -13.56
N ASP A 48 9.02 -10.87 -13.56
CA ASP A 48 10.18 -10.79 -12.67
C ASP A 48 9.75 -10.41 -11.24
N CYS A 49 8.54 -9.88 -11.08
CA CYS A 49 7.99 -9.47 -9.79
C CYS A 49 7.33 -10.64 -9.06
N THR A 50 8.12 -11.42 -8.32
CA THR A 50 7.68 -12.65 -7.66
C THR A 50 7.13 -12.47 -6.25
N THR A 51 7.45 -11.36 -5.57
CA THR A 51 7.09 -11.11 -4.16
C THR A 51 5.57 -11.09 -3.91
N TYR A 52 4.79 -10.50 -4.83
CA TYR A 52 3.34 -10.45 -4.74
C TYR A 52 2.71 -10.83 -6.08
N LYS A 53 1.73 -11.74 -6.06
CA LYS A 53 1.00 -12.16 -7.26
C LYS A 53 0.30 -10.98 -7.95
N GLY A 54 0.40 -10.93 -9.28
CA GLY A 54 -0.20 -9.88 -10.10
C GLY A 54 0.52 -8.52 -10.01
N SER A 55 1.76 -8.51 -9.52
CA SER A 55 2.60 -7.30 -9.58
C SER A 55 2.98 -6.97 -11.02
N LYS A 56 3.17 -5.67 -11.28
CA LYS A 56 3.63 -5.17 -12.56
C LYS A 56 5.00 -4.54 -12.43
N CYS A 57 5.80 -4.61 -13.49
CA CYS A 57 7.08 -3.93 -13.55
C CYS A 57 6.94 -2.55 -14.18
N ASP A 58 7.14 -1.51 -13.37
CA ASP A 58 7.18 -0.11 -13.82
C ASP A 58 8.35 0.60 -13.14
N MET A 59 9.58 0.30 -13.60
CA MET A 59 10.88 0.60 -12.96
C MET A 59 11.10 -0.04 -11.57
N LEU A 60 10.03 -0.32 -10.85
CA LEU A 60 9.94 -1.08 -9.61
C LEU A 60 8.77 -2.07 -9.70
N CYS A 61 8.78 -3.09 -8.85
CA CYS A 61 7.64 -4.00 -8.73
C CYS A 61 6.48 -3.34 -7.98
N VAL A 62 5.37 -3.10 -8.68
CA VAL A 62 4.17 -2.46 -8.12
C VAL A 62 3.13 -3.53 -7.79
N LYS A 63 2.84 -3.69 -6.49
CA LYS A 63 1.80 -4.59 -6.01
C LYS A 63 0.41 -4.11 -6.47
N PRO A 64 -0.48 -5.01 -6.93
CA PRO A 64 -1.81 -4.62 -7.35
C PRO A 64 -2.61 -4.04 -6.18
N LYS A 65 -3.38 -2.98 -6.45
CA LYS A 65 -4.33 -2.45 -5.48
C LYS A 65 -5.40 -3.50 -5.27
N VAL A 66 -5.54 -4.00 -4.04
CA VAL A 66 -6.75 -4.70 -3.63
C VAL A 66 -7.85 -3.64 -3.62
N GLN A 67 -8.54 -3.49 -4.74
CA GLN A 67 -9.84 -2.85 -4.72
C GLN A 67 -10.69 -3.78 -3.88
N LYS A 68 -10.83 -3.47 -2.59
CA LYS A 68 -11.97 -3.96 -1.85
C LYS A 68 -13.14 -3.47 -2.68
N SER A 69 -13.77 -4.36 -3.44
CA SER A 69 -15.15 -4.17 -3.82
C SER A 69 -15.82 -3.81 -2.50
N PHE A 70 -16.14 -2.53 -2.34
CA PHE A 70 -17.24 -2.19 -1.47
C PHE A 70 -18.36 -3.03 -2.06
N ALA A 71 -18.68 -4.13 -1.39
CA ALA A 71 -19.95 -4.76 -1.57
C ALA A 71 -20.94 -3.61 -1.45
N MET A 72 -21.49 -3.23 -2.61
CA MET A 72 -22.68 -2.43 -2.70
C MET A 72 -23.61 -3.13 -1.71
N ARG A 73 -23.82 -2.54 -0.54
CA ARG A 73 -24.96 -2.89 0.27
C ARG A 73 -26.11 -2.47 -0.63
N GLU A 74 -26.63 -3.43 -1.40
CA GLU A 74 -27.97 -3.36 -1.96
C GLU A 74 -28.84 -2.98 -0.76
N LYS A 75 -29.16 -1.69 -0.64
CA LYS A 75 -30.37 -1.30 0.05
C LYS A 75 -31.47 -1.79 -0.89
N SER A 76 -31.81 -3.06 -0.71
CA SER A 76 -33.11 -3.60 -1.07
C SER A 76 -34.15 -2.55 -0.68
N THR A 77 -34.75 -1.97 -1.71
CA THR A 77 -35.96 -1.16 -1.63
C THR A 77 -36.95 -1.86 -0.72
N GLY A 78 -37.30 -1.22 0.39
CA GLY A 78 -38.22 -1.79 1.37
C GLY A 78 -38.11 -1.10 2.73
N VAL A 79 -38.46 0.18 2.82
CA VAL A 79 -38.95 0.79 4.07
C VAL A 79 -40.15 1.67 3.73
N GLU A 80 -41.31 1.09 4.01
CA GLU A 80 -42.62 1.69 4.20
C GLU A 80 -42.59 2.67 5.40
N LYS A 81 -43.07 3.91 5.22
CA LYS A 81 -43.69 4.82 6.23
C LYS A 81 -44.52 5.86 5.44
N GLN A 82 -45.85 5.74 5.31
CA GLN A 82 -46.92 6.22 6.21
C GLN A 82 -46.78 7.69 6.68
N ASN A 83 -47.78 8.50 6.29
CA ASN A 83 -48.29 9.78 6.83
C ASN A 83 -47.28 10.92 7.06
N GLU A 84 -47.56 12.16 6.66
CA GLU A 84 -48.78 12.96 6.81
C GLU A 84 -48.93 13.98 5.65
#